data_AF-A0AAP0BCK3-F1
#
_entry.id   AF-A0AAP0BCK3-F1
#
_cell.length_a   1.000
_cell.length_b   1.000
_cell.length_c   1.000
_cell.angle_alpha   90.00
_cell.angle_beta   90.00
_cell.angle_gamma   90.00
#
_symmetry.space_group_name_H-M   'P 1'
#
loop_
_entity.id
_entity.type
_entity.pdbx_description
1 polymer ?
#
loop_
_entity_poly.entity_id
_entity_poly.type
_entity_poly.pdbx_seq_one_letter_code
_entity_poly.pdbx_strand_id
1 'polypeptide(L)'
;MARLVARALPLASRNSSLSFARPGEAGLRRSTAALPENFALPLAPTAIMPLFFISSPKRGYRLSSPISLQALPSRSAGANVRGYRKGKWRRKLPASKKPRRERQPDLDVRICIEESLPDDPEITNIAEKLEMDVPMAVALAFSHFDVANFKTRDVSINNISKFETVEVSLLLCNDQFIQNLNKEWRDEDQATDVLSMSQHIPELNIPVLMLGDIVISIETALRQAEERGHTLLDEVRILMVHGLLHLLGFDHEIGDAAEEEMEMEEELVLTTLGWKGKGLIKCSYDSITDGHLQESHSDEADRNIVDEDAVRVQQKFSYIFCDMDGTLLNRKSQISMRTAEALNEAISRGVHIVIATGKSRPAVISALKTANLAGKGGIVSESSPGVFLQGLLVYGRQGREICRRNLDPSVCKKVLSYSLENRVPVVAFSEDRCLTVFDHPLIDSLHEIYHEPKAEVIPSVEEILASFEIQKLILLGTAEGISSTLRPYWSEATKGLANVVQAVPDMLEIVPLGTSKGHGVKLLQDHLGVSEKEVMAIGDGENDVEMLRLASLGIALANGSDLAKAAADAIGLSNDEDGVAHAIYKYAL
;
A
#
# COMPACT_ATOMS: atom_id res chain seq x y z
N MET A 1 8.29 -15.88 13.99
CA MET A 1 7.76 -16.22 12.65
C MET A 1 8.08 -17.69 12.38
N ALA A 2 7.22 -18.61 12.83
CA ALA A 2 7.32 -20.04 12.50
C ALA A 2 6.33 -20.30 11.35
N ARG A 3 6.71 -21.16 10.37
CA ARG A 3 5.89 -21.45 9.17
C ARG A 3 4.44 -21.76 9.54
N LEU A 4 3.48 -21.15 8.84
CA LEU A 4 2.05 -21.48 8.97
C LEU A 4 1.82 -22.97 8.64
N VAL A 5 2.52 -23.47 7.63
CA VAL A 5 2.50 -24.88 7.21
C VAL A 5 3.08 -25.83 8.26
N ALA A 6 3.92 -25.38 9.20
CA ALA A 6 4.39 -26.24 10.29
C ALA A 6 3.31 -26.55 11.35
N ARG A 7 2.16 -25.87 11.31
CA ARG A 7 1.00 -26.16 12.16
C ARG A 7 0.03 -27.19 11.57
N ALA A 8 0.07 -27.42 10.25
CA ALA A 8 -0.67 -28.50 9.60
C ALA A 8 0.19 -29.77 9.60
N LEU A 9 -0.32 -30.88 10.16
CA LEU A 9 0.43 -32.15 10.20
C LEU A 9 0.65 -32.71 8.78
N PRO A 10 1.83 -33.31 8.50
CA PRO A 10 2.16 -33.77 7.16
C PRO A 10 1.43 -35.07 6.83
N LEU A 11 0.48 -35.02 5.90
CA LEU A 11 0.19 -36.18 5.06
C LEU A 11 1.47 -36.49 4.27
N ALA A 12 1.86 -37.76 4.28
CA ALA A 12 3.14 -38.30 3.82
C ALA A 12 3.72 -37.57 2.59
N SER A 13 4.66 -36.64 2.83
CA SER A 13 5.41 -35.95 1.78
C SER A 13 6.20 -36.97 0.95
N ARG A 14 5.79 -37.20 -0.30
CA ARG A 14 6.68 -37.80 -1.30
C ARG A 14 7.59 -36.68 -1.81
N ASN A 15 8.83 -36.64 -1.35
CA ASN A 15 9.83 -35.72 -1.89
C ASN A 15 10.03 -35.98 -3.40
N SER A 16 9.48 -35.12 -4.25
CA SER A 16 9.76 -35.08 -5.69
C SER A 16 10.92 -34.12 -5.96
N SER A 17 12.15 -34.61 -5.88
CA SER A 17 13.31 -33.86 -6.40
C SER A 17 13.37 -34.02 -7.92
N LEU A 18 12.83 -33.04 -8.65
CA LEU A 18 12.88 -33.01 -10.11
C LEU A 18 14.12 -32.25 -10.58
N SER A 19 15.13 -33.00 -11.02
CA SER A 19 16.24 -32.45 -11.80
C SER A 19 15.92 -32.60 -13.29
N PHE A 20 15.81 -31.49 -14.02
CA PHE A 20 15.57 -31.52 -15.46
C PHE A 20 16.85 -31.96 -16.20
N ALA A 21 16.84 -33.17 -16.76
CA ALA A 21 17.86 -33.68 -17.68
C ALA A 21 17.22 -34.17 -18.98
N ARG A 22 17.86 -33.86 -20.12
CA ARG A 22 17.47 -34.35 -21.47
C ARG A 22 17.55 -35.89 -21.56
N PRO A 23 16.73 -36.54 -22.42
CA PRO A 23 16.52 -37.99 -22.37
C PRO A 23 17.73 -38.78 -22.86
N GLY A 24 18.12 -39.80 -22.09
CA GLY A 24 19.15 -40.77 -22.45
C GLY A 24 19.35 -41.86 -21.39
N GLU A 25 18.81 -43.04 -21.66
CA GLU A 25 19.21 -44.40 -21.24
C GLU A 25 19.44 -44.75 -19.75
N ALA A 26 18.45 -45.48 -19.21
CA ALA A 26 18.51 -46.75 -18.47
C ALA A 26 19.51 -47.00 -17.31
N GLY A 27 18.99 -47.47 -16.16
CA GLY A 27 19.77 -48.35 -15.27
C GLY A 27 19.36 -48.50 -13.78
N LEU A 28 18.32 -49.29 -13.50
CA LEU A 28 18.19 -50.33 -12.44
C LEU A 28 18.77 -50.23 -11.00
N ARG A 29 17.91 -50.64 -10.03
CA ARG A 29 18.09 -51.26 -8.67
C ARG A 29 17.90 -50.33 -7.46
N ARG A 30 16.89 -50.49 -6.59
CA ARG A 30 16.42 -51.55 -5.63
C ARG A 30 16.95 -51.39 -4.18
N SER A 31 15.97 -51.16 -3.28
CA SER A 31 15.70 -51.84 -1.98
C SER A 31 16.05 -51.19 -0.62
N THR A 32 14.97 -50.95 0.16
CA THR A 32 14.68 -51.39 1.57
C THR A 32 15.61 -50.93 2.71
N ALA A 33 15.20 -50.73 3.97
CA ALA A 33 13.96 -50.58 4.73
C ALA A 33 14.36 -50.41 6.22
N ALA A 34 13.42 -49.94 7.04
CA ALA A 34 13.21 -50.23 8.47
C ALA A 34 13.87 -49.36 9.59
N LEU A 35 12.97 -48.87 10.46
CA LEU A 35 13.13 -48.37 11.84
C LEU A 35 13.35 -49.54 12.83
N PRO A 36 13.61 -49.30 14.15
CA PRO A 36 12.52 -49.04 15.12
C PRO A 36 12.83 -48.15 16.36
N GLU A 37 11.76 -47.50 16.83
CA GLU A 37 11.20 -47.26 18.19
C GLU A 37 11.98 -47.23 19.55
N ASN A 38 11.45 -46.32 20.39
CA ASN A 38 11.18 -46.33 21.86
C ASN A 38 12.32 -46.14 22.89
N PHE A 39 12.16 -45.15 23.80
CA PHE A 39 11.96 -45.37 25.24
C PHE A 39 11.63 -44.05 26.01
N ALA A 40 10.89 -44.21 27.10
CA ALA A 40 10.14 -43.21 27.86
C ALA A 40 10.92 -42.43 28.96
N LEU A 41 10.32 -41.30 29.35
CA LEU A 41 10.50 -40.45 30.56
C LEU A 41 10.22 -41.24 31.88
N PRO A 42 10.45 -40.74 33.14
CA PRO A 42 10.14 -39.36 33.57
C PRO A 42 10.81 -38.75 34.85
N LEU A 43 10.31 -37.56 35.22
CA LEU A 43 10.20 -36.90 36.55
C LEU A 43 11.35 -36.02 37.12
N ALA A 44 10.97 -34.78 37.45
CA ALA A 44 11.66 -33.75 38.24
C ALA A 44 11.50 -34.01 39.78
N PRO A 45 11.96 -33.18 40.77
CA PRO A 45 11.76 -31.71 40.86
C PRO A 45 12.79 -30.85 41.69
N THR A 46 12.51 -29.53 41.78
CA THR A 46 12.89 -28.53 42.82
C THR A 46 14.38 -28.14 43.01
N ALA A 47 14.82 -26.90 43.33
CA ALA A 47 14.25 -25.56 43.47
C ALA A 47 15.40 -24.53 43.76
N ILE A 48 15.02 -23.23 43.85
CA ILE A 48 15.63 -22.14 44.65
C ILE A 48 16.78 -21.29 44.06
N MET A 49 16.48 -19.98 43.96
CA MET A 49 17.36 -18.81 43.77
C MET A 49 17.99 -18.37 45.12
N PRO A 50 19.08 -17.55 45.17
CA PRO A 50 18.87 -16.09 45.21
C PRO A 50 20.02 -15.20 44.66
N LEU A 51 19.71 -13.89 44.60
CA LEU A 51 20.49 -12.71 44.21
C LEU A 51 21.81 -12.48 44.98
N PHE A 52 22.75 -11.72 44.39
CA PHE A 52 23.39 -10.55 45.03
C PHE A 52 24.03 -9.57 44.02
N PHE A 53 23.96 -8.28 44.35
CA PHE A 53 24.48 -7.07 43.69
C PHE A 53 26.03 -6.97 43.62
N ILE A 54 26.56 -6.09 42.75
CA ILE A 54 27.31 -4.83 43.06
C ILE A 54 28.31 -4.43 41.93
N SER A 55 28.15 -3.15 41.51
CA SER A 55 29.09 -2.13 41.01
C SER A 55 29.95 -2.24 39.73
N SER A 56 29.83 -1.18 38.91
CA SER A 56 30.83 -0.67 37.97
C SER A 56 31.94 0.12 38.71
N PRO A 57 33.07 0.49 38.07
CA PRO A 57 33.10 1.79 37.38
C PRO A 57 34.06 1.98 36.16
N LYS A 58 33.60 2.85 35.24
CA LYS A 58 34.25 4.02 34.59
C LYS A 58 35.53 3.92 33.70
N ARG A 59 35.33 4.45 32.48
CA ARG A 59 36.02 5.53 31.73
C ARG A 59 37.43 5.31 31.12
N GLY A 60 37.53 5.69 29.84
CA GLY A 60 38.77 6.21 29.23
C GLY A 60 38.65 6.47 27.71
N TYR A 61 38.36 7.70 27.32
CA TYR A 61 38.36 8.23 25.94
C TYR A 61 39.79 8.40 25.36
N ARG A 62 39.97 8.28 24.03
CA ARG A 62 40.30 9.41 23.11
C ARG A 62 40.61 8.99 21.67
N LEU A 63 40.17 9.86 20.76
CA LEU A 63 40.40 9.92 19.31
C LEU A 63 41.85 10.24 18.92
N SER A 64 42.30 9.82 17.74
CA SER A 64 42.52 10.68 16.55
C SER A 64 43.47 10.06 15.51
N SER A 65 43.12 10.32 14.25
CA SER A 65 43.64 9.93 12.93
C SER A 65 44.84 10.84 12.49
N PRO A 66 45.31 10.93 11.20
CA PRO A 66 45.24 10.04 10.01
C PRO A 66 46.51 10.06 9.05
N ILE A 67 46.39 9.38 7.87
CA ILE A 67 47.01 9.58 6.50
C ILE A 67 48.50 9.24 6.23
N SER A 68 48.82 8.32 5.29
CA SER A 68 49.13 8.61 3.86
C SER A 68 49.75 7.45 3.02
N LEU A 69 49.74 7.67 1.69
CA LEU A 69 49.78 6.80 0.49
C LEU A 69 51.15 6.31 -0.08
N GLN A 70 51.07 5.27 -0.96
CA GLN A 70 51.85 4.97 -2.21
C GLN A 70 53.34 4.49 -2.11
N ALA A 71 53.99 3.72 -3.00
CA ALA A 71 53.73 2.94 -4.24
C ALA A 71 54.97 2.00 -4.57
N LEU A 72 54.83 1.08 -5.56
CA LEU A 72 55.78 0.05 -6.14
C LEU A 72 56.92 0.66 -7.04
N PRO A 73 57.92 -0.05 -7.73
CA PRO A 73 57.91 -1.43 -8.34
C PRO A 73 59.25 -2.25 -8.63
N SER A 74 59.07 -3.49 -9.17
CA SER A 74 59.77 -4.28 -10.27
C SER A 74 61.15 -5.04 -10.22
N ARG A 75 61.08 -6.37 -10.58
CA ARG A 75 61.88 -7.32 -11.47
C ARG A 75 63.43 -7.56 -11.26
N SER A 76 64.14 -8.68 -11.55
CA SER A 76 63.98 -10.01 -12.26
C SER A 76 65.19 -11.00 -12.10
N ALA A 77 64.97 -12.33 -12.30
CA ALA A 77 65.83 -13.47 -12.81
C ALA A 77 67.11 -13.96 -12.04
N GLY A 78 67.58 -15.23 -12.00
CA GLY A 78 67.19 -16.57 -12.51
C GLY A 78 68.25 -17.70 -12.19
N ALA A 79 67.89 -18.98 -12.49
CA ALA A 79 68.70 -20.23 -12.68
C ALA A 79 69.00 -21.27 -11.55
N ASN A 80 68.94 -22.56 -11.94
CA ASN A 80 68.73 -23.84 -11.18
C ASN A 80 69.97 -24.77 -11.09
N VAL A 81 70.06 -25.67 -10.08
CA VAL A 81 70.41 -27.13 -10.18
C VAL A 81 69.80 -27.92 -8.99
N ARG A 82 69.32 -29.17 -9.19
CA ARG A 82 68.48 -30.02 -8.31
C ARG A 82 69.21 -31.19 -7.60
N GLY A 83 68.72 -31.57 -6.40
CA GLY A 83 68.84 -32.89 -5.74
C GLY A 83 67.67 -33.16 -4.76
N TYR A 84 67.03 -34.34 -4.85
CA TYR A 84 65.75 -34.83 -4.27
C TYR A 84 65.82 -35.21 -2.75
N ARG A 85 64.78 -35.40 -1.89
CA ARG A 85 63.30 -35.25 -1.83
C ARG A 85 62.88 -35.42 -0.33
N LYS A 86 62.12 -34.47 0.26
CA LYS A 86 61.10 -34.69 1.32
C LYS A 86 60.00 -33.66 1.09
N GLY A 87 58.82 -34.12 0.65
CA GLY A 87 57.77 -33.28 0.07
C GLY A 87 56.95 -32.52 1.10
N LYS A 88 57.19 -31.22 1.22
CA LYS A 88 56.32 -30.24 1.90
C LYS A 88 55.54 -29.44 0.86
N TRP A 89 54.22 -29.44 1.03
CA TRP A 89 53.23 -28.42 0.65
C TRP A 89 53.58 -27.54 -0.57
N ARG A 90 53.19 -27.99 -1.76
CA ARG A 90 53.11 -27.12 -2.95
C ARG A 90 51.74 -26.44 -2.98
N ARG A 91 51.74 -25.12 -2.78
CA ARG A 91 50.75 -24.17 -3.32
C ARG A 91 50.48 -24.54 -4.79
N LYS A 92 49.34 -25.17 -5.08
CA LYS A 92 48.79 -25.15 -6.43
C LYS A 92 48.38 -23.70 -6.69
N LEU A 93 48.91 -23.12 -7.78
CA LEU A 93 48.32 -21.96 -8.42
C LEU A 93 46.79 -22.18 -8.46
N PRO A 94 45.95 -21.16 -8.20
CA PRO A 94 44.53 -21.33 -8.41
C PRO A 94 44.37 -21.77 -9.86
N ALA A 95 43.86 -22.99 -10.05
CA ALA A 95 43.34 -23.39 -11.34
C ALA A 95 42.44 -22.23 -11.76
N SER A 96 42.66 -21.70 -12.96
CA SER A 96 41.69 -20.82 -13.61
C SER A 96 40.34 -21.48 -13.40
N LYS A 97 39.48 -20.87 -12.58
CA LYS A 97 38.13 -21.38 -12.36
C LYS A 97 37.56 -21.46 -13.77
N LYS A 98 37.40 -22.69 -14.29
CA LYS A 98 36.48 -22.93 -15.39
C LYS A 98 35.18 -22.21 -14.96
N PRO A 99 34.54 -21.44 -15.84
CA PRO A 99 33.30 -20.77 -15.48
C PRO A 99 32.41 -21.84 -14.83
N ARG A 100 32.01 -21.59 -13.58
CA ARG A 100 31.05 -22.45 -12.91
C ARG A 100 29.85 -22.45 -13.86
N ARG A 101 29.50 -23.63 -14.40
CA ARG A 101 28.16 -23.81 -14.97
C ARG A 101 27.20 -23.33 -13.90
N GLU A 102 26.36 -22.36 -14.22
CA GLU A 102 25.25 -21.91 -13.38
C GLU A 102 24.50 -23.17 -12.94
N ARG A 103 24.54 -23.47 -11.64
CA ARG A 103 23.71 -24.53 -11.06
C ARG A 103 22.34 -23.88 -10.84
N GLN A 104 21.30 -24.48 -11.41
CA GLN A 104 19.94 -24.16 -10.99
C GLN A 104 19.78 -24.59 -9.52
N PRO A 105 19.13 -23.76 -8.69
CA PRO A 105 18.84 -24.09 -7.30
C PRO A 105 17.90 -25.30 -7.22
N ASP A 106 18.01 -26.09 -6.16
CA ASP A 106 17.03 -27.15 -5.86
C ASP A 106 15.74 -26.49 -5.36
N LEU A 107 14.57 -26.88 -5.88
CA LEU A 107 13.28 -26.32 -5.45
C LEU A 107 12.58 -27.29 -4.49
N ASP A 108 12.32 -26.85 -3.25
CA ASP A 108 11.50 -27.55 -2.25
C ASP A 108 10.10 -26.94 -2.26
N VAL A 109 9.13 -27.70 -2.76
CA VAL A 109 7.71 -27.31 -2.78
C VAL A 109 6.95 -28.13 -1.76
N ARG A 110 6.19 -27.46 -0.90
CA ARG A 110 5.31 -28.12 0.08
C ARG A 110 3.86 -27.76 -0.19
N ILE A 111 3.04 -28.76 -0.46
CA ILE A 111 1.61 -28.58 -0.66
C ILE A 111 0.88 -29.21 0.52
N CYS A 112 -0.04 -28.47 1.12
CA CYS A 112 -0.81 -28.90 2.27
C CYS A 112 -2.28 -28.63 2.04
N ILE A 113 -3.11 -29.50 2.61
CA ILE A 113 -4.56 -29.34 2.66
C ILE A 113 -4.91 -29.15 4.14
N GLU A 114 -5.72 -28.13 4.42
CA GLU A 114 -6.17 -27.80 5.77
C GLU A 114 -7.17 -28.86 6.30
N GLU A 115 -7.12 -29.17 7.59
CA GLU A 115 -7.86 -30.31 8.19
C GLU A 115 -9.38 -30.14 8.19
N SER A 116 -9.88 -28.90 8.17
CA SER A 116 -11.31 -28.60 8.15
C SER A 116 -11.91 -28.56 6.75
N LEU A 117 -11.10 -28.77 5.69
CA LEU A 117 -11.64 -29.06 4.36
C LEU A 117 -12.25 -30.47 4.32
N PRO A 118 -13.36 -30.67 3.59
CA PRO A 118 -13.93 -31.99 3.41
C PRO A 118 -12.95 -32.91 2.67
N ASP A 119 -12.95 -34.20 3.03
CA ASP A 119 -12.20 -35.26 2.35
C ASP A 119 -12.76 -35.48 0.93
N ASP A 120 -12.38 -34.60 0.01
CA ASP A 120 -12.80 -34.61 -1.39
C ASP A 120 -11.67 -35.19 -2.28
N PRO A 121 -11.95 -36.26 -3.05
CA PRO A 121 -10.98 -36.84 -3.98
C PRO A 121 -10.55 -35.86 -5.08
N GLU A 122 -11.38 -34.88 -5.45
CA GLU A 122 -11.03 -33.84 -6.42
C GLU A 122 -9.96 -32.89 -5.86
N ILE A 123 -10.11 -32.41 -4.62
CA ILE A 123 -9.12 -31.55 -3.93
C ILE A 123 -7.78 -32.30 -3.79
N THR A 124 -7.84 -33.58 -3.44
CA THR A 124 -6.63 -34.42 -3.31
C THR A 124 -5.90 -34.55 -4.65
N ASN A 125 -6.64 -34.79 -5.74
CA ASN A 125 -6.07 -34.88 -7.10
C ASN A 125 -5.49 -33.53 -7.57
N ILE A 126 -6.11 -32.40 -7.18
CA ILE A 126 -5.57 -31.07 -7.43
C ILE A 126 -4.24 -30.90 -6.70
N ALA A 127 -4.16 -31.24 -5.42
CA ALA A 127 -2.92 -31.17 -4.65
C ALA A 127 -1.80 -32.03 -5.27
N GLU A 128 -2.11 -33.24 -5.72
CA GLU A 128 -1.14 -34.12 -6.42
C GLU A 128 -0.64 -33.51 -7.73
N LYS A 129 -1.50 -32.82 -8.50
CA LYS A 129 -1.09 -32.12 -9.73
C LYS A 129 -0.23 -30.91 -9.45
N LEU A 130 -0.55 -30.17 -8.37
CA LEU A 130 0.20 -29.00 -7.96
C LEU A 130 1.67 -29.34 -7.60
N GLU A 131 1.97 -30.58 -7.18
CA GLU A 131 3.35 -31.02 -6.93
C GLU A 131 4.24 -30.93 -8.17
N MET A 132 3.64 -31.01 -9.37
CA MET A 132 4.32 -30.81 -10.64
C MET A 132 4.16 -29.38 -11.17
N ASP A 133 2.97 -28.81 -11.03
CA ASP A 133 2.64 -27.50 -11.60
C ASP A 133 3.43 -26.36 -10.94
N VAL A 134 3.54 -26.36 -9.60
CA VAL A 134 4.24 -25.29 -8.86
C VAL A 134 5.73 -25.23 -9.26
N PRO A 135 6.49 -26.35 -9.29
CA PRO A 135 7.86 -26.31 -9.80
C PRO A 135 8.01 -25.80 -11.23
N MET A 136 7.07 -26.15 -12.11
CA MET A 136 7.11 -25.71 -13.51
C MET A 136 6.85 -24.21 -13.63
N ALA A 137 5.87 -23.67 -12.89
CA ALA A 137 5.58 -22.24 -12.85
C ALA A 137 6.75 -21.44 -12.28
N VAL A 138 7.32 -21.89 -11.17
CA VAL A 138 8.49 -21.27 -10.53
C VAL A 138 9.70 -21.25 -11.48
N ALA A 139 10.02 -22.39 -12.10
CA ALA A 139 11.14 -22.48 -13.04
C ALA A 139 10.96 -21.57 -14.26
N LEU A 140 9.73 -21.47 -14.78
CA LEU A 140 9.41 -20.63 -15.92
C LEU A 140 9.52 -19.14 -15.58
N ALA A 141 8.86 -18.70 -14.49
CA ALA A 141 8.89 -17.30 -14.05
C ALA A 141 10.34 -16.82 -13.85
N PHE A 142 11.17 -17.66 -13.23
CA PHE A 142 12.59 -17.34 -13.03
C PHE A 142 13.41 -17.29 -14.32
N SER A 143 13.13 -18.15 -15.30
CA SER A 143 13.85 -18.12 -16.58
C SER A 143 13.63 -16.81 -17.35
N HIS A 144 12.49 -16.15 -17.12
CA HIS A 144 12.15 -14.89 -17.75
C HIS A 144 12.83 -13.69 -17.06
N PHE A 145 13.08 -13.75 -15.75
CA PHE A 145 13.76 -12.68 -14.99
C PHE A 145 15.18 -12.40 -15.44
N ASP A 146 15.88 -13.40 -15.97
CA ASP A 146 17.25 -13.22 -16.49
C ASP A 146 17.27 -12.46 -17.83
N VAL A 147 16.12 -12.32 -18.51
CA VAL A 147 16.00 -11.79 -19.88
C VAL A 147 15.18 -10.50 -19.92
N ALA A 148 14.15 -10.38 -19.08
CA ALA A 148 13.22 -9.27 -19.07
C ALA A 148 13.66 -8.14 -18.11
N ASN A 149 13.49 -6.89 -18.55
CA ASN A 149 13.70 -5.70 -17.73
C ASN A 149 12.35 -5.20 -17.20
N PHE A 150 11.98 -5.62 -16.00
CA PHE A 150 10.82 -5.10 -15.27
C PHE A 150 11.14 -3.74 -14.66
N LYS A 151 10.21 -2.78 -14.74
CA LYS A 151 10.41 -1.43 -14.21
C LYS A 151 9.82 -1.27 -12.81
N THR A 152 8.78 -2.04 -12.48
CA THR A 152 7.97 -1.84 -11.28
C THR A 152 8.18 -2.92 -10.21
N ARG A 153 8.67 -4.09 -10.62
CA ARG A 153 8.96 -5.23 -9.74
C ARG A 153 10.00 -4.92 -8.66
N ASP A 154 9.78 -5.40 -7.43
CA ASP A 154 10.82 -5.41 -6.40
C ASP A 154 11.99 -6.33 -6.82
N VAL A 155 13.16 -5.72 -6.89
CA VAL A 155 14.41 -6.31 -7.33
C VAL A 155 15.21 -6.97 -6.19
N SER A 156 14.62 -7.10 -5.00
CA SER A 156 15.22 -7.83 -3.88
C SER A 156 15.61 -9.26 -4.27
N ILE A 157 14.79 -9.92 -5.10
CA ILE A 157 15.05 -11.25 -5.68
C ILE A 157 15.42 -11.08 -7.16
N ASN A 158 16.69 -10.83 -7.44
CA ASN A 158 17.21 -10.62 -8.80
C ASN A 158 17.99 -11.80 -9.38
N ASN A 159 18.48 -12.71 -8.53
CA ASN A 159 19.31 -13.79 -9.02
C ASN A 159 19.26 -14.99 -8.06
N ILE A 160 18.54 -16.02 -8.48
CA ILE A 160 18.31 -17.21 -7.67
C ILE A 160 19.50 -18.18 -7.72
N SER A 161 20.38 -18.07 -8.73
CA SER A 161 21.60 -18.87 -8.81
C SER A 161 22.59 -18.63 -7.65
N LYS A 162 22.31 -17.63 -6.80
CA LYS A 162 23.01 -17.37 -5.54
C LYS A 162 22.57 -18.31 -4.41
N PHE A 163 21.39 -18.92 -4.52
CA PHE A 163 20.84 -19.83 -3.52
C PHE A 163 21.06 -21.28 -3.94
N GLU A 164 21.26 -22.16 -2.96
CA GLU A 164 21.36 -23.61 -3.18
C GLU A 164 19.97 -24.24 -3.22
N THR A 165 19.03 -23.69 -2.44
CA THR A 165 17.65 -24.19 -2.35
C THR A 165 16.65 -23.04 -2.34
N VAL A 166 15.50 -23.22 -3.00
CA VAL A 166 14.35 -22.31 -2.98
C VAL A 166 13.17 -23.04 -2.34
N GLU A 167 12.49 -22.42 -1.39
CA GLU A 167 11.36 -23.02 -0.68
C GLU A 167 10.07 -22.22 -0.93
N VAL A 168 9.01 -22.91 -1.36
CA VAL A 168 7.66 -22.38 -1.51
C VAL A 168 6.69 -23.33 -0.81
N SER A 169 5.77 -22.79 -0.03
CA SER A 169 4.65 -23.58 0.51
C SER A 169 3.31 -23.11 -0.09
N LEU A 170 2.42 -24.04 -0.36
CA LEU A 170 1.06 -23.79 -0.82
C LEU A 170 0.06 -24.52 0.10
N LEU A 171 -0.92 -23.79 0.64
CA LEU A 171 -1.96 -24.32 1.51
C LEU A 171 -3.32 -24.16 0.84
N LEU A 172 -4.04 -25.26 0.67
CA LEU A 172 -5.45 -25.28 0.27
C LEU A 172 -6.31 -25.28 1.53
N CYS A 173 -7.27 -24.36 1.64
CA CYS A 173 -8.12 -24.20 2.82
C CYS A 173 -9.57 -23.84 2.45
N ASN A 174 -10.46 -23.74 3.45
CA ASN A 174 -11.82 -23.24 3.28
C ASN A 174 -11.93 -21.72 3.52
N ASP A 175 -13.09 -21.13 3.21
CA ASP A 175 -13.32 -19.70 3.35
C ASP A 175 -13.17 -19.22 4.80
N GLN A 176 -13.61 -20.02 5.77
CA GLN A 176 -13.54 -19.66 7.18
C GLN A 176 -12.09 -19.56 7.68
N PHE A 177 -11.22 -20.47 7.25
CA PHE A 177 -9.81 -20.46 7.59
C PHE A 177 -9.10 -19.26 6.97
N ILE A 178 -9.31 -19.02 5.66
CA ILE A 178 -8.66 -17.89 5.00
C ILE A 178 -9.20 -16.56 5.51
N GLN A 179 -10.48 -16.45 5.87
CA GLN A 179 -11.06 -15.26 6.50
C GLN A 179 -10.41 -14.96 7.85
N ASN A 180 -10.23 -15.98 8.70
CA ASN A 180 -9.53 -15.80 9.98
C ASN A 180 -8.09 -15.34 9.75
N LEU A 181 -7.41 -15.92 8.76
CA LEU A 181 -6.05 -15.53 8.40
C LEU A 181 -6.01 -14.11 7.82
N ASN A 182 -6.98 -13.73 6.99
CA ASN A 182 -7.12 -12.41 6.40
C ASN A 182 -7.37 -11.36 7.49
N LYS A 183 -8.17 -11.70 8.50
CA LYS A 183 -8.38 -10.87 9.69
C LYS A 183 -7.11 -10.71 10.52
N GLU A 184 -6.39 -11.80 10.78
CA GLU A 184 -5.15 -11.74 11.57
C GLU A 184 -4.03 -10.95 10.89
N TRP A 185 -3.91 -11.03 9.56
CA TRP A 185 -2.78 -10.46 8.81
C TRP A 185 -3.09 -9.10 8.13
N ARG A 186 -4.33 -8.88 7.68
CA ARG A 186 -4.76 -7.69 6.93
C ARG A 186 -5.87 -6.90 7.62
N ASP A 187 -6.30 -7.33 8.82
CA ASP A 187 -7.47 -6.79 9.55
C ASP A 187 -8.75 -6.78 8.69
N GLU A 188 -8.88 -7.79 7.82
CA GLU A 188 -10.03 -8.01 6.93
C GLU A 188 -10.85 -9.21 7.38
N ASP A 189 -12.05 -8.98 7.94
CA ASP A 189 -12.94 -10.07 8.38
C ASP A 189 -13.84 -10.58 7.24
N GLN A 190 -13.21 -10.97 6.13
CA GLN A 190 -13.87 -11.61 4.98
C GLN A 190 -12.95 -12.64 4.31
N ALA A 191 -13.54 -13.66 3.69
CA ALA A 191 -12.79 -14.61 2.88
C ALA A 191 -12.22 -13.93 1.64
N THR A 192 -11.00 -14.30 1.26
CA THR A 192 -10.35 -13.87 0.01
C THR A 192 -10.02 -15.11 -0.81
N ASP A 193 -9.75 -14.93 -2.08
CA ASP A 193 -9.35 -15.99 -3.02
C ASP A 193 -7.95 -16.54 -2.73
N VAL A 194 -6.95 -15.66 -2.61
CA VAL A 194 -5.55 -16.03 -2.35
C VAL A 194 -4.85 -15.02 -1.42
N LEU A 195 -3.99 -15.52 -0.53
CA LEU A 195 -3.05 -14.73 0.27
C LEU A 195 -1.62 -15.17 -0.01
N SER A 196 -0.74 -14.21 -0.27
CA SER A 196 0.68 -14.46 -0.55
C SER A 196 1.54 -13.76 0.50
N MET A 197 2.25 -14.55 1.31
CA MET A 197 3.04 -14.05 2.43
C MET A 197 4.52 -14.25 2.16
N SER A 198 5.19 -13.21 1.66
CA SER A 198 6.63 -13.24 1.42
C SER A 198 7.40 -13.38 2.74
N GLN A 199 8.34 -14.33 2.76
CA GLN A 199 9.23 -14.57 3.91
C GLN A 199 10.69 -14.18 3.60
N HIS A 200 10.92 -13.51 2.47
CA HIS A 200 12.25 -13.09 2.09
C HIS A 200 12.74 -11.96 3.00
N ILE A 201 13.85 -12.19 3.72
CA ILE A 201 14.54 -11.16 4.50
C ILE A 201 15.87 -10.87 3.81
N PRO A 202 16.01 -9.73 3.09
CA PRO A 202 17.19 -9.42 2.28
C PRO A 202 18.53 -9.38 3.04
N GLU A 203 18.48 -9.16 4.37
CA GLU A 203 19.64 -8.98 5.23
C GLU A 203 20.26 -10.31 5.73
N LEU A 204 19.57 -11.44 5.54
CA LEU A 204 20.00 -12.76 5.99
C LEU A 204 20.80 -13.50 4.90
N ASN A 205 22.10 -13.64 5.12
CA ASN A 205 23.03 -14.28 4.18
C ASN A 205 23.04 -15.81 4.34
N ILE A 206 21.89 -16.46 4.10
CA ILE A 206 21.72 -17.92 4.15
C ILE A 206 21.57 -18.51 2.74
N PRO A 207 22.04 -19.75 2.49
CA PRO A 207 22.02 -20.37 1.16
C PRO A 207 20.63 -20.85 0.71
N VAL A 208 19.57 -20.55 1.46
CA VAL A 208 18.19 -20.98 1.20
C VAL A 208 17.32 -19.74 0.99
N LEU A 209 16.62 -19.66 -0.14
CA LEU A 209 15.62 -18.63 -0.41
C LEU A 209 14.24 -19.13 0.01
N MET A 210 13.71 -18.60 1.12
CA MET A 210 12.31 -18.80 1.50
C MET A 210 11.47 -17.77 0.74
N LEU A 211 10.78 -18.20 -0.32
CA LEU A 211 9.91 -17.32 -1.09
C LEU A 211 8.70 -16.92 -0.24
N GLY A 212 8.04 -17.89 0.38
CA GLY A 212 6.91 -17.62 1.25
C GLY A 212 5.84 -18.71 1.19
N ASP A 213 4.67 -18.34 1.71
CA ASP A 213 3.49 -19.19 1.74
C ASP A 213 2.39 -18.59 0.85
N ILE A 214 1.76 -19.43 0.01
CA ILE A 214 0.57 -19.12 -0.78
C ILE A 214 -0.61 -19.87 -0.15
N VAL A 215 -1.69 -19.17 0.20
CA VAL A 215 -2.88 -19.77 0.79
C VAL A 215 -4.06 -19.52 -0.13
N ILE A 216 -4.73 -20.58 -0.59
CA ILE A 216 -5.84 -20.52 -1.55
C ILE A 216 -7.11 -21.07 -0.90
N SER A 217 -8.22 -20.35 -1.01
CA SER A 217 -9.54 -20.90 -0.63
C SER A 217 -10.13 -21.72 -1.76
N ILE A 218 -10.41 -22.99 -1.48
CA ILE A 218 -11.05 -23.91 -2.45
C ILE A 218 -12.51 -23.52 -2.71
N GLU A 219 -13.24 -23.08 -1.69
CA GLU A 219 -14.66 -22.72 -1.83
C GLU A 219 -14.82 -21.46 -2.69
N THR A 220 -13.93 -20.48 -2.51
CA THR A 220 -13.89 -19.29 -3.37
C THR A 220 -13.42 -19.64 -4.79
N ALA A 221 -12.37 -20.45 -4.94
CA ALA A 221 -11.90 -20.89 -6.26
C ALA A 221 -12.98 -21.68 -7.02
N LEU A 222 -13.80 -22.48 -6.32
CA LEU A 222 -14.89 -23.21 -6.95
C LEU A 222 -15.96 -22.27 -7.52
N ARG A 223 -16.38 -21.26 -6.75
CA ARG A 223 -17.34 -20.25 -7.22
C ARG A 223 -16.80 -19.49 -8.43
N GLN A 224 -15.54 -19.05 -8.36
CA GLN A 224 -14.89 -18.35 -9.48
C GLN A 224 -14.76 -19.26 -10.71
N ALA A 225 -14.47 -20.54 -10.51
CA ALA A 225 -14.38 -21.50 -11.61
C ALA A 225 -15.71 -21.68 -12.36
N GLU A 226 -16.81 -21.77 -11.59
CA GLU A 226 -18.16 -21.85 -12.13
C GLU A 226 -18.55 -20.57 -12.89
N GLU A 227 -18.30 -19.40 -12.30
CA GLU A 227 -18.56 -18.09 -12.91
C GLU A 227 -17.80 -17.90 -14.22
N ARG A 228 -16.54 -18.36 -14.27
CA ARG A 228 -15.64 -18.19 -15.43
C ARG A 228 -15.71 -19.34 -16.43
N GLY A 229 -16.50 -20.37 -16.16
CA GLY A 229 -16.75 -21.49 -17.07
C GLY A 229 -15.53 -22.38 -17.33
N HIS A 230 -14.62 -22.53 -16.37
CA HIS A 230 -13.48 -23.46 -16.44
C HIS A 230 -13.44 -24.41 -15.24
N THR A 231 -12.44 -25.29 -15.15
CA THR A 231 -12.38 -26.29 -14.07
C THR A 231 -11.80 -25.70 -12.78
N LEU A 232 -12.13 -26.26 -11.62
CA LEU A 232 -11.53 -25.88 -10.33
C LEU A 232 -9.99 -25.93 -10.38
N LEU A 233 -9.42 -26.92 -11.06
CA LEU A 233 -7.98 -27.03 -11.25
C LEU A 233 -7.41 -25.84 -12.05
N ASP A 234 -8.12 -25.35 -13.06
CA ASP A 234 -7.69 -24.21 -13.86
C ASP A 234 -7.71 -22.93 -13.02
N GLU A 235 -8.75 -22.71 -12.22
CA GLU A 235 -8.82 -21.55 -11.31
C GLU A 235 -7.73 -21.61 -10.22
N VAL A 236 -7.51 -22.78 -9.60
CA VAL A 236 -6.44 -22.96 -8.62
C VAL A 236 -5.06 -22.70 -9.24
N ARG A 237 -4.84 -23.04 -10.51
CA ARG A 237 -3.59 -22.70 -11.22
C ARG A 237 -3.46 -21.20 -11.45
N ILE A 238 -4.54 -20.51 -11.80
CA ILE A 238 -4.54 -19.04 -11.95
C ILE A 238 -4.16 -18.39 -10.61
N LEU A 239 -4.86 -18.73 -9.52
CA LEU A 239 -4.60 -18.20 -8.19
C LEU A 239 -3.18 -18.51 -7.69
N MET A 240 -2.68 -19.72 -8.00
CA MET A 240 -1.30 -20.12 -7.67
C MET A 240 -0.26 -19.30 -8.44
N VAL A 241 -0.46 -19.05 -9.74
CA VAL A 241 0.45 -18.22 -10.55
C VAL A 241 0.42 -16.77 -10.05
N HIS A 242 -0.76 -16.22 -9.81
CA HIS A 242 -0.93 -14.88 -9.27
C HIS A 242 -0.19 -14.72 -7.93
N GLY A 243 -0.43 -15.64 -6.99
CA GLY A 243 0.23 -15.61 -5.70
C GLY A 243 1.74 -15.80 -5.77
N LEU A 244 2.21 -16.64 -6.70
CA LEU A 244 3.63 -16.82 -6.97
C LEU A 244 4.28 -15.52 -7.45
N LEU A 245 3.67 -14.80 -8.38
CA LEU A 245 4.22 -13.53 -8.90
C LEU A 245 4.35 -12.49 -7.78
N HIS A 246 3.39 -12.43 -6.85
CA HIS A 246 3.52 -11.61 -5.64
C HIS A 246 4.72 -12.00 -4.77
N LEU A 247 4.95 -13.30 -4.54
CA LEU A 247 6.15 -13.77 -3.81
C LEU A 247 7.46 -13.42 -4.55
N LEU A 248 7.41 -13.24 -5.87
CA LEU A 248 8.53 -12.86 -6.72
C LEU A 248 8.75 -11.34 -6.86
N GLY A 249 7.97 -10.54 -6.14
CA GLY A 249 8.11 -9.09 -6.04
C GLY A 249 7.30 -8.32 -7.08
N PHE A 250 6.38 -8.96 -7.80
CA PHE A 250 5.37 -8.21 -8.56
C PHE A 250 4.30 -7.71 -7.61
N ASP A 251 3.78 -6.54 -7.92
CA ASP A 251 2.69 -5.94 -7.17
C ASP A 251 1.85 -5.09 -8.12
N HIS A 252 0.79 -5.71 -8.63
CA HIS A 252 -0.14 -5.06 -9.56
C HIS A 252 -0.87 -3.87 -8.92
N GLU A 253 -0.89 -3.73 -7.59
CA GLU A 253 -1.53 -2.61 -6.91
C GLU A 253 -0.74 -1.28 -7.01
N ILE A 254 0.56 -1.35 -7.39
CA ILE A 254 1.46 -0.19 -7.44
C ILE A 254 1.09 0.79 -8.58
N GLY A 255 0.46 0.31 -9.66
CA GLY A 255 -0.01 1.14 -10.78
C GLY A 255 -0.18 0.35 -12.07
N ASP A 256 -0.80 0.97 -13.07
CA ASP A 256 -1.21 0.33 -14.33
C ASP A 256 -0.02 -0.31 -15.07
N ALA A 257 1.17 0.29 -15.01
CA ALA A 257 2.38 -0.31 -15.58
C ALA A 257 2.85 -1.56 -14.82
N ALA A 258 2.59 -1.66 -13.51
CA ALA A 258 2.89 -2.84 -12.71
C ALA A 258 1.83 -3.93 -12.90
N GLU A 259 0.57 -3.52 -13.05
CA GLU A 259 -0.54 -4.38 -13.41
C GLU A 259 -0.34 -4.98 -14.81
N GLU A 260 -0.03 -4.17 -15.83
CA GLU A 260 0.31 -4.64 -17.17
C GLU A 260 1.53 -5.57 -17.15
N GLU A 261 2.59 -5.23 -16.42
CA GLU A 261 3.78 -6.09 -16.29
C GLU A 261 3.41 -7.44 -15.63
N MET A 262 2.61 -7.42 -14.56
CA MET A 262 2.18 -8.65 -13.87
C MET A 262 1.20 -9.47 -14.71
N GLU A 263 0.24 -8.84 -15.40
CA GLU A 263 -0.72 -9.49 -16.30
C GLU A 263 0.00 -10.18 -17.46
N MET A 264 0.99 -9.51 -18.07
CA MET A 264 1.80 -10.11 -19.12
C MET A 264 2.54 -11.35 -18.61
N GLU A 265 3.08 -11.32 -17.39
CA GLU A 265 3.74 -12.49 -16.79
C GLU A 265 2.76 -13.60 -16.42
N GLU A 266 1.56 -13.27 -15.92
CA GLU A 266 0.49 -14.25 -15.68
C GLU A 266 0.13 -14.97 -16.98
N GLU A 267 -0.16 -14.21 -18.04
CA GLU A 267 -0.53 -14.73 -19.35
C GLU A 267 0.62 -15.54 -19.96
N LEU A 268 1.88 -15.11 -19.81
CA LEU A 268 3.05 -15.85 -20.25
C LEU A 268 3.16 -17.22 -19.56
N VAL A 269 3.02 -17.27 -18.24
CA VAL A 269 3.14 -18.51 -17.47
C VAL A 269 2.01 -19.48 -17.82
N LEU A 270 0.76 -18.98 -17.84
CA LEU A 270 -0.41 -19.79 -18.18
C LEU A 270 -0.32 -20.35 -19.61
N THR A 271 0.00 -19.51 -20.59
CA THR A 271 0.06 -19.92 -22.00
C THR A 271 1.22 -20.86 -22.30
N THR A 272 2.39 -20.62 -21.73
CA THR A 272 3.59 -21.46 -21.97
C THR A 272 3.43 -22.86 -21.37
N LEU A 273 2.77 -22.97 -20.22
CA LEU A 273 2.47 -24.26 -19.58
C LEU A 273 1.22 -24.94 -20.15
N GLY A 274 0.51 -24.27 -21.07
CA GLY A 274 -0.69 -24.80 -21.72
C GLY A 274 -1.88 -24.92 -20.78
N TRP A 275 -1.92 -24.11 -19.72
CA TRP A 275 -3.01 -24.10 -18.75
C TRP A 275 -4.14 -23.19 -19.27
N LYS A 276 -5.39 -23.62 -19.03
CA LYS A 276 -6.57 -22.90 -19.50
C LYS A 276 -6.93 -21.81 -18.52
N GLY A 277 -7.42 -20.69 -19.03
CA GLY A 277 -7.82 -19.54 -18.23
C GLY A 277 -7.15 -18.26 -18.69
N LYS A 278 -7.75 -17.13 -18.33
CA LYS A 278 -7.12 -15.81 -18.43
C LYS A 278 -6.47 -15.51 -17.06
N GLY A 279 -5.44 -14.66 -17.05
CA GLY A 279 -4.81 -14.21 -15.79
C GLY A 279 -5.85 -13.63 -14.84
N LEU A 280 -5.57 -13.65 -13.53
CA LEU A 280 -6.52 -13.19 -12.52
C LEU A 280 -6.87 -11.71 -12.74
N ILE A 281 -5.87 -10.92 -13.12
CA ILE A 281 -6.00 -9.49 -13.47
C ILE A 281 -6.90 -9.31 -14.69
N LYS A 282 -6.72 -10.13 -15.73
CA LYS A 282 -7.55 -10.05 -16.94
C LYS A 282 -9.00 -10.49 -16.67
N CYS A 283 -9.18 -11.48 -15.80
CA CYS A 283 -10.51 -11.96 -15.39
C CYS A 283 -11.30 -10.93 -14.58
N SER A 284 -10.64 -10.11 -13.75
CA SER A 284 -11.33 -9.03 -13.02
C SER A 284 -11.81 -7.93 -13.97
N TYR A 285 -11.09 -7.64 -15.05
CA TYR A 285 -11.57 -6.74 -16.11
C TYR A 285 -12.77 -7.31 -16.88
N ASP A 286 -12.73 -8.59 -17.25
CA ASP A 286 -13.79 -9.22 -18.03
C ASP A 286 -15.11 -9.37 -17.24
N SER A 287 -15.05 -9.68 -15.94
CA SER A 287 -16.23 -9.78 -15.08
C SER A 287 -16.93 -8.43 -14.86
N ILE A 288 -16.18 -7.33 -14.87
CA ILE A 288 -16.73 -5.96 -14.87
C ILE A 288 -17.46 -5.67 -16.19
N THR A 289 -17.00 -6.24 -17.32
CA THR A 289 -17.65 -6.04 -18.62
C THR A 289 -18.85 -6.95 -18.88
N ASP A 290 -18.86 -8.18 -18.37
CA ASP A 290 -19.94 -9.16 -18.57
C ASP A 290 -21.08 -9.05 -17.53
N GLY A 291 -20.85 -8.42 -16.38
CA GLY A 291 -21.86 -8.18 -15.34
C GLY A 291 -23.02 -7.25 -15.73
N HIS A 292 -23.00 -6.67 -16.94
CA HIS A 292 -24.04 -5.79 -17.47
C HIS A 292 -25.11 -6.50 -18.34
N LEU A 293 -25.04 -7.82 -18.53
CA LEU A 293 -25.95 -8.56 -19.40
C LEU A 293 -26.58 -9.80 -18.74
N GLN A 294 -27.26 -9.64 -17.61
CA GLN A 294 -28.30 -10.61 -17.22
C GLN A 294 -29.23 -10.06 -16.12
N GLU A 295 -30.32 -9.40 -16.53
CA GLU A 295 -31.64 -9.54 -15.92
C GLU A 295 -32.71 -8.78 -16.73
N SER A 296 -33.37 -9.50 -17.65
CA SER A 296 -34.82 -9.40 -17.89
C SER A 296 -35.23 -10.34 -19.02
N HIS A 297 -35.86 -11.47 -18.69
CA HIS A 297 -36.66 -12.24 -19.64
C HIS A 297 -38.12 -11.79 -19.56
N SER A 298 -38.66 -11.25 -20.66
CA SER A 298 -39.89 -11.73 -21.33
C SER A 298 -40.35 -10.70 -22.38
N ASP A 299 -40.19 -11.01 -23.67
CA ASP A 299 -41.31 -11.26 -24.58
C ASP A 299 -40.80 -11.38 -26.03
N GLU A 300 -41.30 -12.42 -26.70
CA GLU A 300 -40.96 -12.79 -28.08
C GLU A 300 -41.56 -11.83 -29.12
N ALA A 301 -40.88 -11.83 -30.28
CA ALA A 301 -41.27 -11.30 -31.60
C ALA A 301 -40.96 -9.81 -31.86
N ASP A 302 -39.85 -9.53 -32.56
CA ASP A 302 -39.86 -9.47 -34.03
C ASP A 302 -38.42 -9.46 -34.59
N ARG A 303 -38.23 -10.05 -35.77
CA ARG A 303 -36.93 -10.05 -36.47
C ARG A 303 -36.85 -8.84 -37.39
N ASN A 304 -35.75 -8.08 -37.33
CA ASN A 304 -34.89 -7.65 -38.46
C ASN A 304 -34.21 -6.28 -38.22
N ILE A 305 -32.87 -6.28 -38.34
CA ILE A 305 -31.99 -5.22 -38.92
C ILE A 305 -32.03 -3.87 -38.13
N VAL A 306 -30.96 -3.33 -37.54
CA VAL A 306 -29.64 -2.94 -38.08
C VAL A 306 -28.64 -2.85 -36.92
N ASP A 307 -27.40 -3.23 -37.23
CA ASP A 307 -26.17 -2.96 -36.50
C ASP A 307 -25.94 -1.43 -36.41
N GLU A 308 -26.01 -0.82 -35.22
CA GLU A 308 -25.57 0.56 -34.98
C GLU A 308 -25.23 0.77 -33.49
N ASP A 309 -23.92 0.78 -33.22
CA ASP A 309 -23.22 1.48 -32.14
C ASP A 309 -23.79 1.40 -30.72
N ALA A 310 -23.39 0.36 -29.99
CA ALA A 310 -23.28 0.45 -28.54
C ALA A 310 -22.17 1.45 -28.19
N VAL A 311 -22.55 2.73 -28.10
CA VAL A 311 -21.72 3.79 -27.52
C VAL A 311 -21.40 3.37 -26.08
N ARG A 312 -20.21 2.80 -25.86
CA ARG A 312 -19.60 2.76 -24.53
C ARG A 312 -19.64 4.19 -24.01
N VAL A 313 -20.43 4.47 -22.98
CA VAL A 313 -20.34 5.75 -22.27
C VAL A 313 -18.94 5.79 -21.69
N GLN A 314 -18.05 6.46 -22.40
CA GLN A 314 -16.67 6.61 -22.00
C GLN A 314 -16.68 7.42 -20.71
N GLN A 315 -16.43 6.76 -19.59
CA GLN A 315 -16.47 7.39 -18.28
C GLN A 315 -15.46 8.53 -18.27
N LYS A 316 -15.97 9.75 -18.18
CA LYS A 316 -15.21 10.96 -18.53
C LYS A 316 -14.14 11.30 -17.49
N PHE A 317 -14.35 10.88 -16.24
CA PHE A 317 -13.49 11.20 -15.12
C PHE A 317 -13.20 9.95 -14.29
N SER A 318 -11.92 9.75 -13.95
CA SER A 318 -11.44 8.68 -13.08
C SER A 318 -11.29 9.16 -11.63
N TYR A 319 -11.15 10.47 -11.42
CA TYR A 319 -10.97 11.08 -10.10
C TYR A 319 -11.88 12.28 -9.88
N ILE A 320 -12.46 12.37 -8.68
CA ILE A 320 -13.17 13.55 -8.19
C ILE A 320 -12.45 14.07 -6.95
N PHE A 321 -11.85 15.25 -7.05
CA PHE A 321 -11.32 15.97 -5.90
C PHE A 321 -12.43 16.83 -5.29
N CYS A 322 -12.78 16.56 -4.04
CA CYS A 322 -13.90 17.22 -3.38
C CYS A 322 -13.43 17.94 -2.12
N ASP A 323 -13.76 19.22 -2.02
CA ASP A 323 -13.71 19.93 -0.75
C ASP A 323 -14.77 19.40 0.23
N MET A 324 -14.58 19.72 1.52
CA MET A 324 -15.41 19.25 2.61
C MET A 324 -16.37 20.32 3.15
N ASP A 325 -15.89 21.36 3.82
CA ASP A 325 -16.74 22.35 4.50
C ASP A 325 -17.36 23.33 3.51
N GLY A 326 -18.70 23.42 3.45
CA GLY A 326 -19.35 24.28 2.45
C GLY A 326 -19.50 23.59 1.09
N THR A 327 -18.94 22.39 0.92
CA THR A 327 -19.04 21.58 -0.29
C THR A 327 -19.72 20.24 -0.02
N LEU A 328 -18.99 19.27 0.54
CA LEU A 328 -19.50 17.94 0.87
C LEU A 328 -20.40 17.96 2.12
N LEU A 329 -20.04 18.79 3.10
CA LEU A 329 -20.82 19.02 4.30
C LEU A 329 -21.83 20.17 4.08
N ASN A 330 -23.07 19.92 4.47
CA ASN A 330 -24.11 20.96 4.50
C ASN A 330 -23.88 21.94 5.65
N ARG A 331 -24.75 22.95 5.80
CA ARG A 331 -24.64 23.97 6.88
C ARG A 331 -24.69 23.43 8.30
N LYS A 332 -25.11 22.16 8.48
CA LYS A 332 -25.18 21.47 9.77
C LYS A 332 -23.96 20.56 10.00
N SER A 333 -22.91 20.69 9.18
CA SER A 333 -21.72 19.85 9.19
C SER A 333 -22.03 18.36 9.00
N GLN A 334 -23.01 18.04 8.16
CA GLN A 334 -23.48 16.67 7.90
C GLN A 334 -23.47 16.35 6.41
N ILE A 335 -23.29 15.07 6.09
CA ILE A 335 -23.50 14.54 4.74
C ILE A 335 -24.94 14.06 4.61
N SER A 336 -25.61 14.49 3.55
CA SER A 336 -26.95 14.02 3.25
C SER A 336 -26.91 12.59 2.70
N MET A 337 -27.99 11.83 2.93
CA MET A 337 -28.14 10.48 2.38
C MET A 337 -27.93 10.45 0.87
N ARG A 338 -28.49 11.42 0.14
CA ARG A 338 -28.35 11.55 -1.31
C ARG A 338 -26.91 11.77 -1.76
N THR A 339 -26.15 12.56 -1.00
CA THR A 339 -24.72 12.79 -1.29
C THR A 339 -23.91 11.52 -1.04
N ALA A 340 -24.19 10.80 0.04
CA ALA A 340 -23.55 9.51 0.31
C ALA A 340 -23.87 8.46 -0.77
N GLU A 341 -25.12 8.38 -1.22
CA GLU A 341 -25.53 7.50 -2.33
C GLU A 341 -24.78 7.83 -3.62
N ALA A 342 -24.73 9.10 -4.01
CA ALA A 342 -24.02 9.53 -5.21
C ALA A 342 -22.52 9.20 -5.17
N LEU A 343 -21.89 9.36 -4.01
CA LEU A 343 -20.48 9.03 -3.84
C LEU A 343 -20.23 7.52 -3.94
N ASN A 344 -21.06 6.72 -3.26
CA ASN A 344 -20.95 5.26 -3.34
C ASN A 344 -21.21 4.74 -4.76
N GLU A 345 -22.15 5.34 -5.49
CA GLU A 345 -22.41 5.00 -6.88
C GLU A 345 -21.25 5.42 -7.80
N ALA A 346 -20.63 6.58 -7.56
CA ALA A 346 -19.43 6.95 -8.30
C ALA A 346 -18.27 5.96 -8.04
N ILE A 347 -18.08 5.55 -6.78
CA ILE A 347 -17.07 4.56 -6.38
C ILE A 347 -17.37 3.19 -7.03
N SER A 348 -18.64 2.74 -7.05
CA SER A 348 -19.00 1.45 -7.64
C SER A 348 -18.79 1.40 -9.15
N ARG A 349 -18.78 2.56 -9.82
CA ARG A 349 -18.41 2.70 -11.23
C ARG A 349 -16.91 2.95 -11.43
N GLY A 350 -16.07 2.83 -10.40
CA GLY A 350 -14.61 2.99 -10.52
C GLY A 350 -14.12 4.45 -10.50
N VAL A 351 -14.95 5.42 -10.10
CA VAL A 351 -14.49 6.80 -9.87
C VAL A 351 -13.89 6.91 -8.47
N HIS A 352 -12.62 7.31 -8.38
CA HIS A 352 -11.97 7.55 -7.11
C HIS A 352 -12.33 8.92 -6.55
N ILE A 353 -12.91 8.94 -5.35
CA ILE A 353 -13.18 10.19 -4.63
C ILE A 353 -11.97 10.52 -3.73
N VAL A 354 -11.43 11.72 -3.86
CA VAL A 354 -10.29 12.20 -3.08
C VAL A 354 -10.67 13.48 -2.34
N ILE A 355 -10.49 13.49 -1.02
CA ILE A 355 -10.77 14.67 -0.20
C ILE A 355 -9.63 15.69 -0.30
N ALA A 356 -9.98 16.95 -0.54
CA ALA A 356 -9.05 18.08 -0.52
C ALA A 356 -9.54 19.19 0.41
N THR A 357 -9.01 19.26 1.63
CA THR A 357 -9.59 20.07 2.72
C THR A 357 -8.54 20.85 3.54
N GLY A 358 -9.02 21.88 4.25
CA GLY A 358 -8.26 22.58 5.30
C GLY A 358 -8.16 21.82 6.62
N LYS A 359 -8.97 20.76 6.79
CA LYS A 359 -9.04 19.91 7.99
C LYS A 359 -7.88 18.92 8.10
N SER A 360 -7.65 18.44 9.33
CA SER A 360 -6.79 17.30 9.57
C SER A 360 -7.45 15.99 9.10
N ARG A 361 -6.66 14.97 8.79
CA ARG A 361 -7.17 13.66 8.36
C ARG A 361 -8.11 13.02 9.39
N PRO A 362 -7.82 13.02 10.72
CA PRO A 362 -8.74 12.48 11.71
C PRO A 362 -10.08 13.21 11.74
N ALA A 363 -10.10 14.52 11.49
CA ALA A 363 -11.34 15.30 11.43
C ALA A 363 -12.23 14.86 10.26
N VAL A 364 -11.62 14.62 9.09
CA VAL A 364 -12.34 14.07 7.93
C VAL A 364 -12.90 12.69 8.25
N ILE A 365 -12.06 11.78 8.78
CA ILE A 365 -12.48 10.42 9.17
C ILE A 365 -13.67 10.49 10.15
N SER A 366 -13.57 11.34 11.18
CA SER A 366 -14.62 11.54 12.18
C SER A 366 -15.94 11.99 11.56
N ALA A 367 -15.89 12.99 10.66
CA ALA A 367 -17.08 13.51 9.98
C ALA A 367 -17.72 12.47 9.05
N LEU A 368 -16.91 11.79 8.22
CA LEU A 368 -17.38 10.81 7.23
C LEU A 368 -17.86 9.50 7.85
N LYS A 369 -17.43 9.18 9.09
CA LYS A 369 -17.84 7.97 9.81
C LYS A 369 -19.35 7.88 10.00
N THR A 370 -20.03 9.01 10.23
CA THR A 370 -21.47 9.05 10.45
C THR A 370 -22.29 8.67 9.21
N ALA A 371 -21.71 8.85 8.02
CA ALA A 371 -22.31 8.50 6.74
C ALA A 371 -21.81 7.14 6.19
N ASN A 372 -21.04 6.37 6.99
CA ASN A 372 -20.38 5.14 6.57
C ASN A 372 -19.47 5.32 5.33
N LEU A 373 -18.86 6.51 5.20
CA LEU A 373 -17.92 6.85 4.12
C LEU A 373 -16.46 6.88 4.61
N ALA A 374 -16.22 6.51 5.86
CA ALA A 374 -14.89 6.38 6.45
C ALA A 374 -14.55 4.91 6.72
N GLY A 375 -13.26 4.56 6.63
CA GLY A 375 -12.77 3.20 6.83
C GLY A 375 -12.44 2.48 5.52
N LYS A 376 -12.20 1.18 5.59
CA LYS A 376 -11.80 0.36 4.45
C LYS A 376 -12.96 0.24 3.44
N GLY A 377 -12.70 0.60 2.19
CA GLY A 377 -13.74 0.70 1.15
C GLY A 377 -14.56 2.01 1.17
N GLY A 378 -14.30 2.90 2.13
CA GLY A 378 -14.84 4.25 2.16
C GLY A 378 -14.00 5.25 1.36
N ILE A 379 -14.43 6.52 1.38
CA ILE A 379 -13.75 7.63 0.70
C ILE A 379 -12.47 8.04 1.45
N VAL A 380 -12.45 7.88 2.76
CA VAL A 380 -11.30 8.26 3.61
C VAL A 380 -10.96 7.18 4.63
N SER A 381 -9.68 6.92 4.82
CA SER A 381 -9.13 6.07 5.86
C SER A 381 -7.71 6.55 6.21
N GLU A 382 -7.01 5.85 7.10
CA GLU A 382 -5.57 6.08 7.36
C GLU A 382 -4.66 5.71 6.17
N SER A 383 -5.20 4.97 5.19
CA SER A 383 -4.49 4.52 3.99
C SER A 383 -5.02 5.11 2.68
N SER A 384 -6.06 5.93 2.73
CA SER A 384 -6.61 6.59 1.54
C SER A 384 -5.71 7.73 1.03
N PRO A 385 -5.68 8.00 -0.28
CA PRO A 385 -5.15 9.26 -0.78
C PRO A 385 -5.92 10.47 -0.24
N GLY A 386 -5.27 11.63 -0.18
CA GLY A 386 -5.94 12.86 0.23
C GLY A 386 -5.02 14.06 0.39
N VAL A 387 -5.62 15.24 0.34
CA VAL A 387 -4.97 16.54 0.51
C VAL A 387 -5.54 17.19 1.77
N PHE A 388 -4.72 17.32 2.80
CA PHE A 388 -5.16 17.77 4.13
C PHE A 388 -4.41 19.04 4.54
N LEU A 389 -4.95 19.73 5.55
CA LEU A 389 -4.40 20.98 6.06
C LEU A 389 -4.07 21.97 4.92
N GLN A 390 -4.99 22.13 3.97
CA GLN A 390 -4.84 23.02 2.82
C GLN A 390 -3.66 22.66 1.89
N GLY A 391 -3.31 21.38 1.80
CA GLY A 391 -2.21 20.89 0.99
C GLY A 391 -0.84 20.92 1.67
N LEU A 392 -0.81 21.14 2.98
CA LEU A 392 0.42 21.00 3.78
C LEU A 392 0.78 19.54 4.03
N LEU A 393 -0.22 18.66 4.05
CA LEU A 393 -0.05 17.20 4.10
C LEU A 393 -0.74 16.60 2.89
N VAL A 394 -0.01 15.79 2.13
CA VAL A 394 -0.53 15.09 0.95
C VAL A 394 -0.16 13.62 1.08
N TYR A 395 -1.17 12.76 1.07
CA TYR A 395 -1.02 11.32 1.14
C TYR A 395 -1.46 10.69 -0.18
N GLY A 396 -0.66 9.72 -0.65
CA GLY A 396 -0.89 8.94 -1.87
C GLY A 396 -1.56 7.61 -1.59
N ARG A 397 -1.36 6.66 -2.52
CA ARG A 397 -1.86 5.29 -2.36
C ARG A 397 -1.33 4.66 -1.07
N GLN A 398 -2.17 3.85 -0.42
CA GLN A 398 -1.86 3.17 0.83
C GLN A 398 -1.42 4.11 1.98
N GLY A 399 -1.77 5.41 1.91
CA GLY A 399 -1.46 6.39 2.95
C GLY A 399 -0.01 6.87 2.92
N ARG A 400 0.73 6.63 1.83
CA ARG A 400 2.11 7.09 1.69
C ARG A 400 2.17 8.62 1.73
N GLU A 401 2.96 9.18 2.63
CA GLU A 401 3.22 10.63 2.63
C GLU A 401 4.01 11.04 1.37
N ILE A 402 3.41 11.93 0.57
CA ILE A 402 4.02 12.53 -0.62
C ILE A 402 4.63 13.88 -0.27
N CYS A 403 3.92 14.66 0.54
CA CYS A 403 4.33 15.99 0.93
C CYS A 403 3.97 16.28 2.37
N ARG A 404 4.93 16.86 3.09
CA ARG A 404 4.77 17.50 4.38
C ARG A 404 5.45 18.85 4.36
N ARG A 405 4.71 19.90 4.71
CA ARG A 405 5.23 21.28 4.80
C ARG A 405 5.06 21.80 6.22
N ASN A 406 6.19 22.05 6.86
CA ASN A 406 6.25 22.59 8.20
C ASN A 406 6.42 24.11 8.16
N LEU A 407 5.77 24.79 9.10
CA LEU A 407 5.95 26.20 9.36
C LEU A 407 7.32 26.44 10.00
N ASP A 408 7.99 27.51 9.59
CA ASP A 408 9.33 27.83 10.09
C ASP A 408 9.32 27.92 11.62
N PRO A 409 10.18 27.17 12.34
CA PRO A 409 10.18 27.15 13.81
C PRO A 409 10.33 28.54 14.45
N SER A 410 11.00 29.48 13.78
CA SER A 410 11.12 30.86 14.27
C SER A 410 9.81 31.64 14.17
N VAL A 411 8.99 31.36 13.15
CA VAL A 411 7.62 31.89 13.04
C VAL A 411 6.74 31.24 14.11
N CYS A 412 6.82 29.92 14.27
CA CYS A 412 6.06 29.19 15.29
C CYS A 412 6.34 29.76 16.69
N LYS A 413 7.61 29.96 17.03
CA LYS A 413 8.02 30.57 18.30
C LYS A 413 7.44 31.95 18.48
N LYS A 414 7.54 32.83 17.48
CA LYS A 414 7.00 34.20 17.55
C LYS A 414 5.50 34.19 17.83
N VAL A 415 4.75 33.37 17.10
CA VAL A 415 3.28 33.29 17.22
C VAL A 415 2.87 32.72 18.57
N LEU A 416 3.45 31.60 18.99
CA LEU A 416 3.13 30.95 20.26
C LEU A 416 3.51 31.83 21.47
N SER A 417 4.68 32.49 21.44
CA SER A 417 5.08 33.44 22.50
C SER A 417 4.16 34.66 22.54
N TYR A 418 3.84 35.27 21.39
CA TYR A 418 2.90 36.39 21.32
C TYR A 418 1.53 36.00 21.88
N SER A 419 1.04 34.82 21.49
CA SER A 419 -0.23 34.27 21.92
C SER A 419 -0.27 34.13 23.44
N LEU A 420 0.78 33.55 24.05
CA LEU A 420 0.90 33.41 25.51
C LEU A 420 0.95 34.76 26.23
N GLU A 421 1.76 35.70 25.74
CA GLU A 421 1.94 37.03 26.32
C GLU A 421 0.65 37.88 26.28
N ASN A 422 -0.09 37.80 25.17
CA ASN A 422 -1.30 38.59 24.93
C ASN A 422 -2.59 37.84 25.28
N ARG A 423 -2.48 36.59 25.78
CA ARG A 423 -3.61 35.70 26.11
C ARG A 423 -4.59 35.50 24.95
N VAL A 424 -4.06 35.37 23.73
CA VAL A 424 -4.84 35.03 22.53
C VAL A 424 -4.80 33.52 22.36
N PRO A 425 -5.91 32.77 22.45
CA PRO A 425 -5.89 31.33 22.30
C PRO A 425 -5.31 30.90 20.94
N VAL A 426 -4.46 29.88 20.95
CA VAL A 426 -3.77 29.36 19.76
C VAL A 426 -3.80 27.85 19.74
N VAL A 427 -3.96 27.26 18.55
CA VAL A 427 -3.81 25.82 18.33
C VAL A 427 -2.76 25.59 17.26
N ALA A 428 -1.84 24.66 17.54
CA ALA A 428 -0.82 24.21 16.63
C ALA A 428 -1.18 22.83 16.09
N PHE A 429 -1.11 22.68 14.77
CA PHE A 429 -1.36 21.41 14.10
C PHE A 429 -0.02 20.71 13.84
N SER A 430 0.08 19.47 14.31
CA SER A 430 1.22 18.57 14.14
C SER A 430 0.72 17.22 13.64
N GLU A 431 0.72 17.02 12.32
CA GLU A 431 0.15 15.85 11.65
C GLU A 431 -1.33 15.67 12.05
N ASP A 432 -1.63 14.56 12.72
CA ASP A 432 -2.96 14.18 13.19
C ASP A 432 -3.30 14.74 14.59
N ARG A 433 -2.46 15.62 15.13
CA ARG A 433 -2.58 16.15 16.50
C ARG A 433 -2.80 17.65 16.50
N CYS A 434 -3.64 18.09 17.43
CA CYS A 434 -3.79 19.49 17.79
C CYS A 434 -3.15 19.73 19.16
N LEU A 435 -2.34 20.78 19.27
CA LEU A 435 -1.57 21.11 20.46
C LEU A 435 -1.85 22.55 20.86
N THR A 436 -1.87 22.84 22.15
CA THR A 436 -2.06 24.21 22.64
C THR A 436 -1.39 24.42 23.99
N VAL A 437 -1.16 25.67 24.37
CA VAL A 437 -0.76 26.04 25.74
C VAL A 437 -1.93 26.60 26.55
N PHE A 438 -3.15 26.54 26.02
CA PHE A 438 -4.35 27.10 26.62
C PHE A 438 -5.39 26.04 26.92
N ASP A 439 -6.05 26.19 28.06
CA ASP A 439 -7.35 25.58 28.32
C ASP A 439 -8.42 26.66 28.08
N HIS A 440 -9.13 26.58 26.94
CA HIS A 440 -10.02 27.67 26.50
C HIS A 440 -11.22 27.16 25.68
N PRO A 441 -12.45 27.63 25.94
CA PRO A 441 -13.65 27.16 25.23
C PRO A 441 -13.63 27.33 23.71
N LEU A 442 -13.00 28.41 23.20
CA LEU A 442 -12.82 28.59 21.75
C LEU A 442 -11.95 27.49 21.12
N ILE A 443 -11.02 26.91 21.88
CA ILE A 443 -10.21 25.80 21.38
C ILE A 443 -11.04 24.53 21.35
N ASP A 444 -11.85 24.26 22.39
CA ASP A 444 -12.76 23.12 22.41
C ASP A 444 -13.75 23.15 21.24
N SER A 445 -14.16 24.34 20.79
CA SER A 445 -15.06 24.50 19.65
C SER A 445 -14.52 23.91 18.34
N LEU A 446 -13.19 23.85 18.14
CA LEU A 446 -12.59 23.17 16.98
C LEU A 446 -12.90 21.67 16.99
N HIS A 447 -12.89 21.05 18.16
CA HIS A 447 -13.23 19.65 18.31
C HIS A 447 -14.74 19.41 18.18
N GLU A 448 -15.55 20.24 18.85
CA GLU A 448 -17.00 20.03 18.94
C GLU A 448 -17.74 20.37 17.65
N ILE A 449 -17.32 21.43 16.94
CA ILE A 449 -18.02 21.96 15.76
C ILE A 449 -17.34 21.52 14.47
N TYR A 450 -16.01 21.51 14.44
CA TYR A 450 -15.22 21.25 13.23
C TYR A 450 -14.59 19.85 13.21
N HIS A 451 -14.89 19.01 14.21
CA HIS A 451 -14.42 17.63 14.33
C HIS A 451 -12.90 17.46 14.42
N GLU A 452 -12.14 18.54 14.67
CA GLU A 452 -10.69 18.45 14.82
C GLU A 452 -10.33 17.59 16.05
N PRO A 453 -9.14 16.97 16.08
CA PRO A 453 -8.63 16.30 17.27
C PRO A 453 -8.72 17.23 18.49
N LYS A 454 -9.15 16.69 19.63
CA LYS A 454 -9.16 17.47 20.87
C LYS A 454 -7.75 17.97 21.15
N ALA A 455 -7.60 19.28 21.29
CA ALA A 455 -6.29 19.89 21.47
C ALA A 455 -5.67 19.44 22.80
N GLU A 456 -4.43 18.98 22.72
CA GLU A 456 -3.64 18.58 23.88
C GLU A 456 -3.00 19.81 24.51
N VAL A 457 -3.24 20.01 25.81
CA VAL A 457 -2.66 21.13 26.56
C VAL A 457 -1.22 20.77 26.96
N ILE A 458 -0.26 21.43 26.30
CA ILE A 458 1.17 21.29 26.54
C ILE A 458 1.64 22.38 27.52
N PRO A 459 2.49 22.05 28.51
CA PRO A 459 2.90 22.98 29.57
C PRO A 459 3.61 24.27 29.11
N SER A 460 4.30 24.25 27.97
CA SER A 460 5.11 25.39 27.52
C SER A 460 5.27 25.45 26.00
N VAL A 461 5.56 26.65 25.50
CA VAL A 461 5.89 26.88 24.09
C VAL A 461 7.18 26.15 23.70
N GLU A 462 8.16 26.13 24.61
CA GLU A 462 9.43 25.44 24.40
C GLU A 462 9.24 23.94 24.19
N GLU A 463 8.33 23.30 24.93
CA GLU A 463 8.02 21.88 24.79
C GLU A 463 7.33 21.56 23.46
N ILE A 464 6.40 22.43 23.02
CA ILE A 464 5.78 22.31 21.70
C ILE A 464 6.87 22.34 20.61
N LEU A 465 7.73 23.37 20.64
CA LEU A 465 8.75 23.57 19.61
C LEU A 465 9.88 22.52 19.62
N ALA A 466 10.13 21.88 20.78
CA ALA A 466 11.17 20.87 20.92
C ALA A 466 10.72 19.47 20.49
N SER A 467 9.42 19.19 20.57
CA SER A 467 8.89 17.83 20.45
C SER A 467 8.03 17.60 19.20
N PHE A 468 7.61 18.68 18.52
CA PHE A 468 6.63 18.60 17.44
C PHE A 468 7.04 19.42 16.22
N GLU A 469 6.70 18.88 15.05
CA GLU A 469 6.79 19.60 13.79
C GLU A 469 5.43 20.25 13.48
N ILE A 470 5.40 21.57 13.40
CA ILE A 470 4.14 22.31 13.27
C ILE A 470 3.89 22.62 11.79
N GLN A 471 2.75 22.18 11.24
CA GLN A 471 2.36 22.50 9.86
C GLN A 471 1.63 23.84 9.78
N LYS A 472 0.74 24.13 10.73
CA LYS A 472 0.02 25.41 10.80
C LYS A 472 -0.33 25.81 12.23
N LEU A 473 -0.60 27.11 12.40
CA LEU A 473 -1.11 27.68 13.63
C LEU A 473 -2.45 28.38 13.38
N ILE A 474 -3.39 28.25 14.30
CA ILE A 474 -4.67 28.97 14.28
C ILE A 474 -4.77 29.82 15.55
N LEU A 475 -4.91 31.14 15.38
CA LEU A 475 -5.25 32.07 16.44
C LEU A 475 -6.77 32.27 16.46
N LEU A 476 -7.37 32.14 17.64
CA LEU A 476 -8.81 32.23 17.85
C LEU A 476 -9.16 33.53 18.56
N GLY A 477 -10.22 34.22 18.14
CA GLY A 477 -10.63 35.48 18.74
C GLY A 477 -12.04 35.90 18.36
N THR A 478 -12.38 37.18 18.52
CA THR A 478 -13.62 37.72 17.94
C THR A 478 -13.37 38.08 16.47
N ALA A 479 -14.42 38.03 15.64
CA ALA A 479 -14.29 38.41 14.22
C ALA A 479 -13.74 39.84 14.03
N GLU A 480 -14.16 40.76 14.89
CA GLU A 480 -13.60 42.12 14.93
C GLU A 480 -12.12 42.10 15.30
N GLY A 481 -11.72 41.44 16.40
CA GLY A 481 -10.32 41.39 16.83
C GLY A 481 -9.38 40.72 15.83
N ILE A 482 -9.86 39.67 15.13
CA ILE A 482 -9.12 39.00 14.07
C ILE A 482 -8.91 39.95 12.90
N SER A 483 -9.99 40.57 12.39
CA SER A 483 -9.93 41.42 11.20
C SER A 483 -9.22 42.76 11.43
N SER A 484 -9.42 43.41 12.59
CA SER A 484 -8.88 44.73 12.88
C SER A 484 -7.45 44.71 13.43
N THR A 485 -7.06 43.65 14.14
CA THR A 485 -5.84 43.63 14.95
C THR A 485 -4.90 42.51 14.54
N LEU A 486 -5.34 41.25 14.66
CA LEU A 486 -4.43 40.12 14.47
C LEU A 486 -4.02 39.93 13.02
N ARG A 487 -4.96 40.01 12.06
CA ARG A 487 -4.67 39.82 10.64
C ARG A 487 -3.71 40.88 10.10
N PRO A 488 -3.92 42.20 10.30
CA PRO A 488 -2.97 43.21 9.83
C PRO A 488 -1.59 43.06 10.48
N TYR A 489 -1.54 42.80 11.79
CA TYR A 489 -0.28 42.62 12.51
C TYR A 489 0.52 41.43 11.97
N TRP A 490 -0.12 40.25 11.88
CA TRP A 490 0.57 39.05 11.43
C TRP A 490 0.92 39.11 9.94
N SER A 491 0.08 39.72 9.11
CA SER A 491 0.38 39.89 7.68
C SER A 491 1.69 40.66 7.44
N GLU A 492 1.97 41.67 8.27
CA GLU A 492 3.24 42.39 8.20
C GLU A 492 4.37 41.65 8.93
N ALA A 493 4.10 41.09 10.12
CA ALA A 493 5.12 40.42 10.94
C ALA A 493 5.68 39.12 10.33
N THR A 494 4.89 38.42 9.50
CA THR A 494 5.30 37.19 8.79
C THR A 494 5.53 37.41 7.30
N LYS A 495 5.55 38.65 6.84
CA LYS A 495 5.73 38.98 5.42
C LYS A 495 7.00 38.34 4.85
N GLY A 496 6.83 37.54 3.80
CA GLY A 496 7.93 36.80 3.18
C GLY A 496 8.46 35.62 3.99
N LEU A 497 7.81 35.25 5.10
CA LEU A 497 8.15 34.10 5.93
C LEU A 497 6.99 33.09 6.02
N ALA A 498 5.75 33.56 6.11
CA ALA A 498 4.54 32.76 6.16
C ALA A 498 3.34 33.51 5.57
N ASN A 499 2.32 32.77 5.16
CA ASN A 499 1.05 33.31 4.69
C ASN A 499 0.06 33.41 5.84
N VAL A 500 -0.78 34.44 5.78
CA VAL A 500 -1.89 34.65 6.72
C VAL A 500 -3.20 34.45 5.97
N VAL A 501 -3.98 33.47 6.42
CA VAL A 501 -5.24 33.07 5.78
C VAL A 501 -6.37 33.20 6.80
N GLN A 502 -7.54 33.64 6.35
CA GLN A 502 -8.74 33.75 7.18
C GLN A 502 -9.91 33.17 6.42
N ALA A 503 -10.22 31.89 6.67
CA ALA A 503 -11.38 31.22 6.09
C ALA A 503 -12.65 31.46 6.92
N VAL A 504 -12.52 31.44 8.25
CA VAL A 504 -13.63 31.67 9.20
C VAL A 504 -13.40 33.02 9.91
N PRO A 505 -14.43 33.87 10.08
CA PRO A 505 -14.26 35.23 10.60
C PRO A 505 -13.50 35.33 11.93
N ASP A 506 -13.68 34.37 12.83
CA ASP A 506 -13.10 34.32 14.17
C ASP A 506 -11.79 33.51 14.27
N MET A 507 -11.24 33.06 13.14
CA MET A 507 -10.01 32.25 13.07
C MET A 507 -8.99 32.87 12.13
N LEU A 508 -7.75 33.00 12.60
CA LEU A 508 -6.62 33.43 11.77
C LEU A 508 -5.60 32.30 11.65
N GLU A 509 -5.41 31.81 10.43
CA GLU A 509 -4.45 30.75 10.13
C GLU A 509 -3.11 31.35 9.69
N ILE A 510 -2.02 30.79 10.21
CA ILE A 510 -0.65 31.08 9.79
C ILE A 510 -0.07 29.78 9.22
N VAL A 511 0.26 29.82 7.93
CA VAL A 511 0.67 28.66 7.14
C VAL A 511 1.97 28.96 6.36
N PRO A 512 2.76 27.94 6.00
CA PRO A 512 3.92 28.09 5.13
C PRO A 512 3.62 28.83 3.82
N LEU A 513 4.64 29.48 3.25
CA LEU A 513 4.52 30.11 1.93
C LEU A 513 4.29 29.09 0.81
N GLY A 514 3.55 29.51 -0.21
CA GLY A 514 3.44 28.77 -1.47
C GLY A 514 2.74 27.42 -1.35
N THR A 515 1.78 27.29 -0.43
CA THR A 515 0.93 26.11 -0.28
C THR A 515 -0.53 26.46 -0.54
N SER A 516 -1.23 25.57 -1.23
CA SER A 516 -2.65 25.65 -1.56
C SER A 516 -3.21 24.24 -1.75
N LYS A 517 -4.55 24.10 -1.73
CA LYS A 517 -5.20 22.83 -2.12
C LYS A 517 -4.83 22.44 -3.54
N GLY A 518 -4.83 23.39 -4.49
CA GLY A 518 -4.46 23.13 -5.88
C GLY A 518 -3.05 22.57 -6.03
N HIS A 519 -2.07 23.13 -5.31
CA HIS A 519 -0.71 22.57 -5.28
C HIS A 519 -0.67 21.15 -4.73
N GLY A 520 -1.39 20.88 -3.63
CA GLY A 520 -1.48 19.54 -3.05
C GLY A 520 -2.15 18.54 -3.99
N VAL A 521 -3.22 18.94 -4.68
CA VAL A 521 -3.90 18.14 -5.71
C VAL A 521 -2.96 17.84 -6.86
N LYS A 522 -2.17 18.82 -7.32
CA LYS A 522 -1.18 18.60 -8.38
C LYS A 522 -0.14 17.54 -7.98
N LEU A 523 0.43 17.67 -6.79
CA LEU A 523 1.41 16.71 -6.26
C LEU A 523 0.81 15.30 -6.17
N LEU A 524 -0.46 15.19 -5.76
CA LEU A 524 -1.14 13.92 -5.67
C LEU A 524 -1.45 13.33 -7.06
N GLN A 525 -1.93 14.13 -8.02
CA GLN A 525 -2.14 13.68 -9.40
C GLN A 525 -0.85 13.14 -10.03
N ASP A 526 0.25 13.89 -9.89
CA ASP A 526 1.55 13.49 -10.43
C ASP A 526 2.03 12.17 -9.80
N HIS A 527 1.77 11.97 -8.49
CA HIS A 527 2.07 10.71 -7.81
C HIS A 527 1.20 9.54 -8.27
N LEU A 528 -0.09 9.80 -8.55
CA LEU A 528 -1.05 8.79 -8.98
C LEU A 528 -0.93 8.45 -10.46
N GLY A 529 -0.17 9.22 -11.25
CA GLY A 529 -0.06 9.07 -12.70
C GLY A 529 -1.31 9.55 -13.45
N VAL A 530 -2.13 10.39 -12.82
CA VAL A 530 -3.46 10.78 -13.33
C VAL A 530 -3.36 12.04 -14.16
N SER A 531 -4.02 12.04 -15.32
CA SER A 531 -4.08 13.21 -16.18
C SER A 531 -5.11 14.23 -15.66
N GLU A 532 -4.82 15.52 -15.80
CA GLU A 532 -5.77 16.60 -15.49
C GLU A 532 -7.11 16.43 -16.24
N LYS A 533 -7.06 15.78 -17.43
CA LYS A 533 -8.24 15.45 -18.27
C LYS A 533 -9.21 14.46 -17.66
N GLU A 534 -8.75 13.66 -16.70
CA GLU A 534 -9.52 12.61 -16.04
C GLU A 534 -10.04 13.08 -14.67
N VAL A 535 -9.83 14.35 -14.36
CA VAL A 535 -10.09 14.93 -13.04
C VAL A 535 -11.24 15.92 -13.12
N MET A 536 -12.20 15.72 -12.22
CA MET A 536 -13.22 16.69 -11.85
C MET A 536 -12.91 17.22 -10.44
N ALA A 537 -13.16 18.50 -10.20
CA ALA A 537 -13.01 19.12 -8.88
C ALA A 537 -14.30 19.82 -8.45
N ILE A 538 -14.65 19.72 -7.17
CA ILE A 538 -15.82 20.37 -6.58
C ILE A 538 -15.38 21.15 -5.34
N GLY A 539 -15.78 22.42 -5.24
CA GLY A 539 -15.44 23.29 -4.12
C GLY A 539 -16.35 24.52 -4.02
N ASP A 540 -16.11 25.37 -3.03
CA ASP A 540 -16.91 26.57 -2.79
C ASP A 540 -16.07 27.78 -2.32
N GLY A 541 -14.91 27.53 -1.70
CA GLY A 541 -14.08 28.53 -1.06
C GLY A 541 -12.99 29.15 -1.96
N GLU A 542 -12.41 30.27 -1.49
CA GLU A 542 -11.26 30.89 -2.17
C GLU A 542 -10.04 29.95 -2.24
N ASN A 543 -9.90 29.06 -1.25
CA ASN A 543 -8.84 28.06 -1.20
C ASN A 543 -9.03 26.93 -2.23
N ASP A 544 -10.20 26.81 -2.86
CA ASP A 544 -10.48 25.83 -3.90
C ASP A 544 -10.17 26.35 -5.32
N VAL A 545 -10.01 27.66 -5.49
CA VAL A 545 -9.82 28.31 -6.81
C VAL A 545 -8.74 27.64 -7.66
N GLU A 546 -7.59 27.32 -7.06
CA GLU A 546 -6.50 26.68 -7.79
C GLU A 546 -6.82 25.23 -8.17
N MET A 547 -7.51 24.49 -7.29
CA MET A 547 -7.94 23.11 -7.57
C MET A 547 -9.01 23.09 -8.66
N LEU A 548 -9.97 24.01 -8.62
CA LEU A 548 -11.03 24.14 -9.62
C LEU A 548 -10.49 24.43 -11.02
N ARG A 549 -9.47 25.29 -11.13
CA ARG A 549 -8.83 25.61 -12.43
C ARG A 549 -7.93 24.51 -12.97
N LEU A 550 -7.43 23.66 -12.09
CA LEU A 550 -6.48 22.60 -12.44
C LEU A 550 -7.20 21.37 -12.99
N ALA A 551 -8.40 21.08 -12.50
CA ALA A 551 -9.24 20.01 -13.02
C ALA A 551 -9.73 20.31 -14.45
N SER A 552 -9.97 19.27 -15.24
CA SER A 552 -10.61 19.43 -16.56
C SER A 552 -12.08 19.85 -16.48
N LEU A 553 -12.71 19.63 -15.32
CA LEU A 553 -14.00 20.20 -14.98
C LEU A 553 -13.98 20.65 -13.51
N GLY A 554 -13.87 21.95 -13.29
CA GLY A 554 -14.07 22.57 -11.98
C GLY A 554 -15.52 22.98 -11.77
N ILE A 555 -16.10 22.61 -10.63
CA ILE A 555 -17.47 22.97 -10.24
C ILE A 555 -17.45 23.74 -8.93
N ALA A 556 -17.95 24.97 -8.97
CA ALA A 556 -18.20 25.76 -7.77
C ALA A 556 -19.66 25.59 -7.32
N LEU A 557 -19.91 25.36 -6.03
CA LEU A 557 -21.28 25.29 -5.52
C LEU A 557 -21.94 26.68 -5.42
N ALA A 558 -23.27 26.73 -5.46
CA ALA A 558 -24.01 27.99 -5.48
C ALA A 558 -23.81 28.84 -4.20
N ASN A 559 -23.52 28.21 -3.06
CA ASN A 559 -23.18 28.89 -1.80
C ASN A 559 -21.73 29.43 -1.77
N GLY A 560 -20.89 29.04 -2.74
CA GLY A 560 -19.48 29.41 -2.78
C GLY A 560 -19.21 30.88 -3.07
N SER A 561 -17.97 31.27 -2.84
CA SER A 561 -17.45 32.62 -3.10
C SER A 561 -17.52 33.00 -4.57
N ASP A 562 -17.60 34.30 -4.85
CA ASP A 562 -17.56 34.82 -6.24
C ASP A 562 -16.25 34.45 -6.94
N LEU A 563 -15.14 34.36 -6.20
CA LEU A 563 -13.85 33.93 -6.73
C LEU A 563 -13.86 32.47 -7.16
N ALA A 564 -14.44 31.57 -6.35
CA ALA A 564 -14.59 30.16 -6.71
C ALA A 564 -15.50 29.99 -7.93
N LYS A 565 -16.65 30.67 -7.96
CA LYS A 565 -17.58 30.65 -9.09
C LYS A 565 -16.96 31.17 -10.39
N ALA A 566 -16.14 32.22 -10.31
CA ALA A 566 -15.43 32.77 -11.46
C ALA A 566 -14.28 31.87 -11.95
N ALA A 567 -13.78 30.98 -11.10
CA ALA A 567 -12.70 30.05 -11.41
C ALA A 567 -13.19 28.70 -11.96
N ALA A 568 -14.45 28.34 -11.72
CA ALA A 568 -15.07 27.09 -12.14
C ALA A 568 -15.64 27.15 -13.57
N ASP A 569 -15.73 25.98 -14.22
CA ASP A 569 -16.35 25.80 -15.53
C ASP A 569 -17.88 25.74 -15.44
N ALA A 570 -18.40 25.31 -14.30
CA ALA A 570 -19.83 25.24 -14.03
C ALA A 570 -20.15 25.61 -12.58
N ILE A 571 -21.36 26.14 -12.39
CA ILE A 571 -21.92 26.40 -11.07
C ILE A 571 -22.94 25.30 -10.76
N GLY A 572 -22.73 24.60 -9.64
CA GLY A 572 -23.61 23.56 -9.13
C GLY A 572 -24.73 24.12 -8.23
N LEU A 573 -25.53 23.24 -7.64
CA LEU A 573 -26.46 23.63 -6.57
C LEU A 573 -25.69 23.96 -5.29
N SER A 574 -26.37 24.49 -4.27
CA SER A 574 -25.72 24.69 -2.96
C SER A 574 -25.45 23.36 -2.25
N ASN A 575 -24.53 23.36 -1.30
CA ASN A 575 -24.27 22.20 -0.42
C ASN A 575 -25.51 21.72 0.36
N ASP A 576 -26.44 22.62 0.70
CA ASP A 576 -27.71 22.26 1.34
C ASP A 576 -28.74 21.65 0.38
N GLU A 577 -28.51 21.77 -0.93
CA GLU A 577 -29.36 21.21 -2.00
C GLU A 577 -28.69 20.00 -2.67
N ASP A 578 -27.79 19.33 -1.94
CA ASP A 578 -27.02 18.17 -2.42
C ASP A 578 -26.16 18.50 -3.66
N GLY A 579 -25.52 19.67 -3.67
CA GLY A 579 -24.72 20.16 -4.80
C GLY A 579 -23.67 19.17 -5.30
N VAL A 580 -23.00 18.46 -4.40
CA VAL A 580 -22.04 17.39 -4.75
C VAL A 580 -22.75 16.23 -5.45
N ALA A 581 -23.88 15.74 -4.91
CA ALA A 581 -24.64 14.66 -5.53
C ALA A 581 -25.11 15.05 -6.94
N HIS A 582 -25.69 16.25 -7.08
CA HIS A 582 -26.12 16.77 -8.37
C HIS A 582 -24.95 16.89 -9.36
N ALA A 583 -23.79 17.34 -8.91
CA ALA A 583 -22.59 17.43 -9.75
C ALA A 583 -22.12 16.05 -10.23
N ILE A 584 -22.05 15.07 -9.34
CA ILE A 584 -21.68 13.69 -9.68
C ILE A 584 -22.65 13.12 -10.72
N TYR A 585 -23.96 13.16 -10.44
CA TYR A 585 -24.99 12.61 -11.33
C TYR A 585 -25.09 13.29 -12.68
N LYS A 586 -24.70 14.57 -12.78
CA LYS A 586 -24.84 15.33 -14.01
C LYS A 586 -23.61 15.23 -14.91
N TYR A 587 -22.43 15.10 -14.31
CA TYR A 587 -21.17 15.28 -15.04
C TYR A 587 -20.26 14.05 -15.00
N ALA A 588 -20.35 13.20 -13.98
CA ALA A 588 -19.47 12.05 -13.81
C ALA A 588 -20.14 10.70 -14.09
N LEU A 589 -21.47 10.60 -13.91
CA LEU A 589 -22.30 9.41 -14.15
C LEU A 589 -23.31 9.66 -15.27
#